data_AF-A0A6L3F280-F1
#
_entry.id   AF-A0A6L3F280-F1
#
_cell.length_a   1.000
_cell.length_b   1.000
_cell.length_c   1.000
_cell.angle_alpha   90.00
_cell.angle_beta   90.00
_cell.angle_gamma   90.00
#
_symmetry.space_group_name_H-M   'P 1'
#
loop_
_entity.id
_entity.type
_entity.pdbx_description
1 polymer ?
#
loop_
_entity_poly.entity_id
_entity_poly.type
_entity_poly.pdbx_seq_one_letter_code
_entity_poly.pdbx_strand_id
1 'polypeptide(L)'
;MLLTDGQYKSAFIWRPGQNEAKKIIGYIRISTDQQDLDTQRHLLLEYARKQHLFIDEFVEAAVSSRQGTGKRRIEELEAKLQEGDTLLVAELSCLG
;
A
#
# COMPACT_ATOMS: atom_id res chain seq x y z
N MET A 1 15.51 13.44 -29.19
CA MET A 1 16.14 14.69 -29.67
C MET A 1 16.19 15.66 -28.51
N LEU A 2 17.38 15.89 -27.97
CA LEU A 2 17.59 16.66 -26.74
C LEU A 2 17.53 18.17 -27.08
N LEU A 3 16.63 18.90 -26.43
CA LEU A 3 16.69 20.35 -26.36
C LEU A 3 17.06 20.73 -24.93
N THR A 4 18.23 21.31 -24.79
CA THR A 4 18.75 21.91 -23.56
C THR A 4 18.23 23.34 -23.46
N ASP A 5 17.58 23.67 -22.34
CA ASP A 5 17.48 25.06 -21.89
C ASP A 5 17.88 25.16 -20.41
N GLY A 6 19.04 25.78 -20.20
CA GLY A 6 19.32 26.69 -19.09
C GLY A 6 19.47 26.20 -17.66
N GLN A 7 18.54 25.44 -17.09
CA GLN A 7 18.43 25.42 -15.61
C GLN A 7 17.93 24.14 -14.93
N TYR A 8 17.35 23.18 -15.64
CA TYR A 8 16.84 21.95 -15.01
C TYR A 8 17.26 20.72 -15.82
N LYS A 9 17.97 19.80 -15.16
CA LYS A 9 18.43 18.56 -15.79
C LYS A 9 17.28 17.55 -15.88
N SER A 10 16.91 17.26 -17.13
CA SER A 10 16.18 16.11 -17.67
C SER A 10 14.70 15.93 -17.28
N ALA A 11 13.81 16.37 -18.17
CA ALA A 11 12.46 15.84 -18.31
C ALA A 11 12.47 14.69 -19.34
N PHE A 12 12.13 13.48 -18.91
CA PHE A 12 11.71 12.41 -19.81
C PHE A 12 10.20 12.51 -19.98
N ILE A 13 9.72 12.77 -21.20
CA ILE A 13 8.30 12.60 -21.55
C ILE A 13 8.18 11.27 -22.29
N TRP A 14 7.62 10.27 -21.62
CA TRP A 14 7.07 9.06 -22.20
C TRP A 14 5.60 8.93 -21.73
N ARG A 15 4.68 8.79 -22.67
CA ARG A 15 3.24 8.47 -22.51
C ARG A 15 2.93 7.49 -23.66
N PRO A 16 2.27 6.33 -23.45
CA PRO A 16 0.85 6.32 -23.09
C PRO A 16 0.43 5.22 -22.10
N GLY A 17 -0.50 5.62 -21.23
CA GLY A 17 -1.13 4.84 -20.16
C GLY A 17 -1.70 5.84 -19.16
N GLN A 18 -2.60 6.71 -19.61
CA GLN A 18 -3.24 7.69 -18.74
C GLN A 18 -4.17 6.96 -17.78
N ASN A 19 -3.97 7.25 -16.50
CA ASN A 19 -4.89 7.09 -15.38
C ASN A 19 -4.76 5.81 -14.55
N GLU A 20 -3.65 5.65 -13.80
CA GLU A 20 -3.78 5.01 -12.50
C GLU A 20 -3.63 6.08 -11.42
N ALA A 21 -4.74 6.33 -10.73
CA ALA A 21 -4.75 7.09 -9.51
C ALA A 21 -3.77 6.39 -8.55
N LYS A 22 -2.81 7.14 -8.00
CA LYS A 22 -1.94 6.62 -6.94
C LYS A 22 -2.84 6.23 -5.78
N LYS A 23 -2.87 4.94 -5.45
CA LYS A 23 -3.70 4.43 -4.37
C LYS A 23 -2.90 4.30 -3.09
N ILE A 24 -3.59 4.47 -1.98
CA ILE A 24 -3.09 4.18 -0.66
C ILE A 24 -3.80 2.93 -0.15
N ILE A 25 -3.05 1.85 0.00
CA ILE A 25 -3.57 0.57 0.47
C ILE A 25 -3.14 0.39 1.93
N GLY A 26 -4.10 0.16 2.81
CA GLY A 26 -3.84 -0.23 4.20
C GLY A 26 -3.73 -1.75 4.30
N TYR A 27 -2.60 -2.29 4.75
CA TYR A 27 -2.45 -3.72 4.99
C TYR A 27 -2.42 -4.04 6.48
N ILE A 28 -3.27 -4.99 6.88
CA ILE A 28 -3.50 -5.42 8.27
C ILE A 28 -3.26 -6.92 8.32
N ARG A 29 -2.39 -7.39 9.21
CA ARG A 29 -2.15 -8.83 9.41
C ARG A 29 -2.31 -9.17 10.89
N ILE A 30 -3.21 -10.11 11.17
CA ILE A 30 -3.55 -10.45 12.57
C ILE A 30 -3.59 -11.96 12.81
N SER A 31 -3.19 -12.35 14.02
CA SER A 31 -3.30 -13.72 14.53
C SER A 31 -4.68 -13.97 15.10
N THR A 32 -5.66 -14.26 14.24
CA THR A 32 -6.98 -14.82 14.57
C THR A 32 -7.93 -14.01 15.48
N ASP A 33 -7.49 -12.93 16.13
CA ASP A 33 -8.32 -12.15 17.06
C ASP A 33 -8.99 -10.93 16.39
N GLN A 34 -10.31 -10.79 16.54
CA GLN A 34 -11.05 -9.67 15.92
C GLN A 34 -10.76 -8.31 16.59
N GLN A 35 -10.34 -8.27 17.86
CA GLN A 35 -10.02 -7.03 18.56
C GLN A 35 -8.69 -6.45 18.05
N ASP A 36 -7.76 -7.29 17.62
CA ASP A 36 -6.52 -6.86 16.95
C ASP A 36 -6.80 -6.18 15.60
N LEU A 37 -7.82 -6.63 14.85
CA LEU A 37 -8.17 -6.05 13.54
C LEU A 37 -8.62 -4.59 13.65
N ASP A 38 -9.59 -4.33 14.53
CA ASP A 38 -10.15 -2.98 14.69
C ASP A 38 -9.10 -2.01 15.20
N THR A 39 -8.25 -2.46 16.13
CA THR A 39 -7.14 -1.67 16.66
C THR A 39 -6.15 -1.27 15.56
N GLN A 40 -5.70 -2.20 14.73
CA GLN A 40 -4.77 -1.88 13.63
C GLN A 40 -5.41 -0.98 12.57
N ARG A 41 -6.68 -1.24 12.24
CA ARG A 41 -7.44 -0.39 11.31
C ARG A 41 -7.56 1.04 11.83
N HIS A 42 -7.86 1.20 13.12
CA HIS A 42 -7.94 2.50 13.77
C HIS A 42 -6.60 3.24 13.70
N LEU A 43 -5.48 2.57 13.98
CA LEU A 43 -4.13 3.16 13.89
C LEU A 43 -3.81 3.66 12.48
N LEU A 44 -4.12 2.87 11.45
CA LEU A 44 -3.93 3.26 10.05
C LEU A 44 -4.77 4.47 9.66
N LEU A 45 -6.05 4.50 10.07
CA LEU A 45 -6.94 5.64 9.82
C LEU A 45 -6.52 6.90 10.57
N GLU A 46 -6.10 6.77 11.84
CA GLU A 46 -5.54 7.85 12.65
C GLU A 46 -4.30 8.46 11.99
N TYR A 47 -3.39 7.63 11.51
CA TYR A 47 -2.20 8.06 10.79
C TYR A 47 -2.56 8.75 9.47
N ALA A 48 -3.40 8.13 8.65
CA ALA A 48 -3.82 8.69 7.38
C ALA A 48 -4.48 10.06 7.57
N ARG A 49 -5.36 10.20 8.56
CA ARG A 49 -5.98 11.47 8.92
C ARG A 49 -4.96 12.53 9.30
N LYS A 50 -3.97 12.20 10.14
CA LYS A 50 -2.91 13.13 10.56
C LYS A 50 -2.01 13.57 9.40
N GLN A 51 -1.85 12.72 8.39
CA GLN A 51 -1.03 13.00 7.19
C GLN A 51 -1.84 13.53 6.01
N HIS A 52 -3.15 13.79 6.18
CA HIS A 52 -4.05 14.16 5.08
C HIS A 52 -4.06 13.17 3.90
N LEU A 53 -3.86 11.89 4.22
CA LEU A 53 -3.92 10.78 3.28
C LEU A 53 -5.32 10.16 3.30
N PHE A 54 -5.76 9.64 2.14
CA PHE A 54 -7.00 8.90 2.02
C PHE A 54 -6.66 7.44 1.68
N ILE A 55 -7.07 6.50 2.53
CA ILE A 55 -6.87 5.07 2.27
C ILE A 55 -7.98 4.60 1.33
N ASP A 56 -7.59 4.14 0.14
CA ASP A 56 -8.52 3.68 -0.90
C ASP A 56 -9.05 2.27 -0.62
N GLU A 57 -8.21 1.40 -0.06
CA GLU A 57 -8.55 -0.01 0.19
C GLU A 57 -7.82 -0.56 1.42
N PHE A 58 -8.45 -1.51 2.12
CA PHE A 58 -7.79 -2.32 3.14
C PHE A 58 -7.64 -3.78 2.67
N VAL A 59 -6.43 -4.33 2.80
CA VAL A 59 -6.14 -5.75 2.58
C VAL A 59 -5.84 -6.39 3.93
N GLU A 60 -6.70 -7.31 4.35
CA GLU A 60 -6.63 -7.95 5.66
C GLU A 60 -6.16 -9.40 5.53
N ALA A 61 -5.08 -9.79 6.21
CA ALA A 61 -4.56 -11.15 6.21
C ALA A 61 -4.73 -11.80 7.60
N ALA A 62 -5.60 -12.81 7.69
CA ALA A 62 -5.71 -13.62 8.89
C ALA A 62 -4.63 -14.71 8.89
N VAL A 63 -3.80 -14.76 9.93
CA VAL A 63 -2.90 -15.88 10.24
C VAL A 63 -3.71 -17.03 10.83
N SER A 64 -4.75 -17.49 10.14
CA SER A 64 -5.34 -18.79 10.49
C SER A 64 -4.24 -19.85 10.31
N SER A 65 -4.15 -20.80 11.23
CA SER A 65 -3.14 -21.86 11.36
C SER A 65 -2.83 -22.70 10.10
N ARG A 66 -3.53 -22.48 8.99
CA ARG A 66 -3.14 -22.96 7.66
C ARG A 66 -2.17 -21.95 7.03
N GLN A 67 -0.89 -22.24 7.17
CA GLN A 67 0.28 -21.53 6.63
C GLN A 67 0.17 -21.05 5.16
N GLY A 68 -0.82 -21.51 4.37
CA GLY A 68 -1.06 -21.07 3.00
C GLY A 68 -1.87 -19.77 2.83
N THR A 69 -2.72 -19.38 3.78
CA THR A 69 -3.64 -18.23 3.56
C THR A 69 -2.94 -16.88 3.68
N GLY A 70 -1.99 -16.75 4.62
CA GLY A 70 -1.23 -15.50 4.81
C GLY A 70 -0.30 -15.18 3.64
N LYS A 71 0.40 -16.20 3.12
CA LYS A 71 1.27 -16.06 1.94
C LYS A 71 0.49 -15.59 0.71
N ARG A 72 -0.68 -16.19 0.47
CA ARG A 72 -1.58 -15.82 -0.63
C ARG A 72 -2.07 -14.38 -0.56
N ARG A 73 -2.33 -13.85 0.64
CA ARG A 73 -2.75 -12.45 0.83
C ARG A 73 -1.62 -11.45 0.57
N ILE A 74 -0.37 -11.81 0.87
CA ILE A 74 0.81 -11.01 0.49
C ILE A 74 0.98 -11.05 -1.03
N GLU A 75 0.87 -12.22 -1.65
CA GLU A 75 0.94 -12.35 -3.13
C GLU A 75 -0.18 -11.54 -3.81
N GLU A 76 -1.40 -11.52 -3.25
CA GLU A 76 -2.51 -10.67 -3.71
C GLU A 76 -2.22 -9.17 -3.53
N LEU A 77 -1.57 -8.78 -2.43
CA LEU A 77 -1.15 -7.40 -2.20
C LEU A 77 -0.07 -6.97 -3.19
N GLU A 78 0.96 -7.80 -3.39
CA GLU A 78 2.03 -7.55 -4.36
C GLU A 78 1.51 -7.46 -5.79
N ALA A 79 0.49 -8.26 -6.15
CA ALA A 79 -0.16 -8.18 -7.45
C ALA A 79 -1.06 -6.94 -7.62
N LYS A 80 -1.55 -6.36 -6.51
CA LYS A 80 -2.40 -5.16 -6.52
C LYS A 80 -1.61 -3.86 -6.50
N LEU A 81 -0.49 -3.85 -5.78
CA LEU A 81 0.38 -2.69 -5.69
C LEU A 81 1.01 -2.41 -7.03
N GLN A 82 0.92 -1.16 -7.47
CA GLN A 82 1.60 -0.69 -8.65
C GLN A 82 2.70 0.31 -8.34
N GLU A 83 3.53 0.60 -9.34
CA GLU A 83 4.55 1.63 -9.22
C GLU A 83 3.91 2.99 -8.91
N GLY A 84 4.27 3.54 -7.75
CA GLY A 84 3.76 4.83 -7.28
C GLY A 84 2.60 4.74 -6.28
N ASP A 85 2.06 3.56 -6.01
CA ASP A 85 1.12 3.33 -4.90
C ASP A 85 1.83 3.42 -3.55
N THR A 86 1.06 3.71 -2.50
CA THR A 86 1.56 3.77 -1.12
C THR A 86 0.95 2.64 -0.30
N LEU A 87 1.82 1.82 0.30
CA LEU A 87 1.42 0.82 1.28
C LEU A 87 1.53 1.38 2.69
N LEU A 88 0.43 1.39 3.45
CA LEU A 88 0.42 1.70 4.88
C LEU A 88 0.26 0.41 5.69
N VAL A 89 1.15 0.21 6.66
CA VAL A 89 1.11 -0.92 7.61
C VAL A 89 1.25 -0.40 9.03
N ALA A 90 0.54 -1.02 9.98
CA ALA A 90 0.64 -0.64 11.40
C ALA A 90 1.99 -1.08 12.01
N GLU A 91 2.51 -2.24 11.59
CA GLU A 91 3.77 -2.80 12.07
C GLU A 91 4.52 -3.49 10.92
N LEU A 92 5.83 -3.24 10.79
CA LEU A 92 6.66 -3.85 9.74
C LEU A 92 6.71 -5.38 9.82
N SER A 93 6.52 -5.94 11.01
CA SER A 93 6.38 -7.38 11.26
C SER A 93 5.27 -8.04 10.43
N CYS A 94 4.34 -7.26 9.87
CA CYS A 94 3.28 -7.76 9.00
C CYS A 94 3.78 -8.25 7.63
N LEU A 95 4.94 -7.77 7.17
CA LEU A 95 5.49 -8.07 5.83
C LEU A 95 6.42 -9.31 5.78
N GLY A 96 6.68 -9.94 6.94
CA GLY A 96 7.64 -11.06 7.09
C GLY A 96 7.03 -12.45 7.12
#